data_AF-A0A7W2R9D7-F1
#
_entry.id   AF-A0A7W2R9D7-F1
#
_cell.length_a   1.000
_cell.length_b   1.000
_cell.length_c   1.000
_cell.angle_alpha   90.00
_cell.angle_beta   90.00
_cell.angle_gamma   90.00
#
_symmetry.space_group_name_H-M   'P 1'
#
loop_
_entity.id
_entity.type
_entity.pdbx_description
1 polymer ?
#
loop_
_entity_poly.entity_id
_entity_poly.type
_entity_poly.pdbx_seq_one_letter_code
_entity_poly.pdbx_strand_id
1 'polypeptide(L)'
;MQFDSISAFLDMGGYAFFVWLSYGVSAFLLAALVYSSHNNHKNVKNKIAQRLQREIKLRKAAEKSLAEAKQTDDKMSVVQDLSKKSNKVVP
;
A
#
# COMPACT_ATOMS: atom_id res chain seq x y z
N MET A 1 12.22 -28.33 -52.61
CA MET A 1 12.34 -27.46 -51.43
C MET A 1 10.92 -26.96 -51.13
N GLN A 2 10.16 -27.60 -50.22
CA GLN A 2 8.72 -27.31 -50.04
C GLN A 2 8.43 -26.16 -49.08
N PHE A 3 9.47 -25.60 -48.44
CA PHE A 3 9.37 -24.51 -47.47
C PHE A 3 10.55 -23.55 -47.67
N ASP A 4 10.62 -22.87 -48.82
CA ASP A 4 11.72 -21.95 -49.13
C ASP A 4 11.65 -20.63 -48.35
N SER A 5 10.55 -20.31 -47.65
CA SER A 5 10.43 -19.06 -46.90
C SER A 5 9.34 -19.09 -45.82
N ILE A 6 9.60 -18.40 -44.70
CA ILE A 6 8.62 -18.13 -43.62
C ILE A 6 7.36 -17.44 -44.16
N SER A 7 7.47 -16.68 -45.25
CA SER A 7 6.34 -16.09 -45.97
C SER A 7 5.38 -17.13 -46.54
N ALA A 8 5.86 -18.24 -47.11
CA ALA A 8 5.01 -19.31 -47.63
C ALA A 8 4.22 -20.02 -46.52
N PHE A 9 4.75 -20.02 -45.30
CA PHE A 9 4.07 -20.56 -44.12
C PHE A 9 2.97 -19.62 -43.60
N LEU A 10 3.18 -18.30 -43.72
CA LEU A 10 2.18 -17.28 -43.40
C LEU A 10 1.09 -17.16 -44.49
N ASP A 11 1.45 -17.44 -45.74
CA ASP A 11 0.64 -17.18 -46.93
C ASP A 11 -0.01 -18.45 -47.52
N MET A 12 -0.06 -19.56 -46.76
CA MET A 12 -0.59 -20.87 -47.19
C MET A 12 -2.14 -20.91 -47.32
N GLY A 13 -2.77 -19.83 -47.76
CA GLY A 13 -4.21 -19.77 -47.99
C GLY A 13 -5.04 -19.53 -46.71
N GLY A 14 -4.53 -18.72 -45.78
CA GLY A 14 -5.32 -18.19 -44.65
C GLY A 14 -5.26 -18.99 -43.34
N TYR A 15 -4.66 -20.18 -43.32
CA TYR A 15 -4.58 -21.02 -42.11
C TYR A 15 -3.59 -20.52 -41.06
N ALA A 16 -2.51 -19.85 -41.49
CA ALA A 16 -1.47 -19.36 -40.59
C ALA A 16 -1.99 -18.33 -39.59
N PHE A 17 -2.99 -17.54 -39.98
CA PHE A 17 -3.63 -16.55 -39.12
C PHE A 17 -4.33 -17.19 -37.92
N PHE A 18 -5.00 -18.33 -38.13
CA PHE A 18 -5.67 -19.07 -37.06
C PHE A 18 -4.66 -19.72 -36.09
N VAL A 19 -3.56 -20.26 -36.61
CA VAL A 19 -2.49 -20.84 -35.78
C VAL A 19 -1.82 -19.75 -34.95
N TRP A 20 -1.52 -18.60 -35.55
CA TRP A 20 -0.92 -17.47 -34.87
C TRP A 20 -1.84 -16.88 -33.80
N LEU A 21 -3.15 -16.76 -34.08
CA LEU A 21 -4.13 -16.36 -33.07
C LEU A 21 -4.22 -17.35 -31.93
N SER A 22 -4.25 -18.66 -32.19
CA SER A 22 -4.29 -19.69 -31.14
C SER A 22 -3.05 -19.62 -30.24
N TYR A 23 -1.87 -19.48 -30.85
CA TYR A 23 -0.61 -19.34 -30.13
C TYR A 23 -0.55 -18.00 -29.38
N GLY A 24 -1.03 -16.93 -30.00
CA GLY A 24 -1.14 -15.59 -29.42
C GLY A 24 -2.08 -15.54 -28.23
N VAL A 25 -3.26 -16.18 -28.31
CA VAL A 25 -4.22 -16.30 -27.21
C VAL A 25 -3.61 -17.12 -26.07
N SER A 26 -2.92 -18.21 -26.37
CA SER A 26 -2.23 -19.03 -25.37
C SER A 26 -1.12 -18.25 -24.65
N ALA A 27 -0.27 -17.56 -25.42
CA ALA A 27 0.78 -16.68 -24.90
C ALA A 27 0.18 -15.52 -24.10
N PHE A 28 -0.94 -14.95 -24.56
CA PHE A 28 -1.66 -13.90 -23.86
C PHE A 28 -2.22 -14.38 -22.53
N LEU A 29 -2.77 -15.60 -22.47
CA LEU A 29 -3.26 -16.20 -21.22
C LEU A 29 -2.11 -16.39 -20.22
N LEU A 30 -0.96 -16.89 -20.68
CA LEU A 30 0.24 -17.03 -19.85
C LEU A 30 0.76 -15.66 -19.38
N ALA A 31 0.85 -14.68 -20.28
CA ALA A 31 1.26 -13.32 -19.94
C ALA A 31 0.29 -12.67 -18.94
N ALA A 32 -1.02 -12.85 -19.12
CA ALA A 32 -2.04 -12.37 -18.20
C ALA A 32 -1.91 -13.02 -16.82
N LEU A 33 -1.61 -14.32 -16.76
CA LEU A 33 -1.37 -15.03 -15.51
C LEU A 33 -0.10 -14.54 -14.80
N VAL A 34 1.00 -14.38 -15.54
CA VAL A 34 2.26 -13.82 -15.03
C VAL A 34 2.07 -12.39 -14.54
N TYR A 35 1.37 -11.56 -15.32
CA TYR A 35 1.04 -10.19 -14.96
C TYR A 35 0.17 -10.14 -13.70
N SER A 36 -0.86 -10.98 -13.63
CA SER A 36 -1.73 -11.12 -12.45
C SER A 36 -0.93 -11.58 -11.23
N SER A 37 -0.05 -12.56 -11.38
CA SER A 37 0.85 -13.04 -10.32
C SER A 37 1.78 -11.94 -9.80
N HIS A 38 2.36 -11.17 -10.72
CA HIS A 38 3.20 -10.02 -10.36
C HIS A 38 2.37 -8.92 -9.69
N ASN A 39 1.13 -8.69 -10.13
CA ASN A 39 0.25 -7.69 -9.54
C ASN A 39 -0.24 -8.10 -8.14
N ASN A 40 -0.39 -9.39 -7.85
CA ASN A 40 -0.73 -9.89 -6.51
C ASN A 40 0.33 -9.50 -5.46
N HIS A 41 1.61 -9.55 -5.82
CA HIS A 41 2.70 -9.09 -4.94
C HIS A 41 2.59 -7.61 -4.58
N LYS A 42 2.13 -6.77 -5.52
CA LYS A 42 1.94 -5.33 -5.31
C LYS A 42 0.70 -5.04 -4.46
N ASN A 43 -0.37 -5.81 -4.64
CA ASN A 43 -1.61 -5.65 -3.88
C ASN A 43 -1.42 -5.96 -2.39
N VAL A 44 -0.62 -6.97 -2.04
CA VAL A 44 -0.30 -7.28 -0.63
C VAL A 44 0.45 -6.12 0.03
N LYS A 45 1.45 -5.55 -0.66
CA LYS A 45 2.20 -4.39 -0.16
C LYS A 45 1.32 -3.15 0.02
N ASN A 46 0.42 -2.87 -0.92
CA ASN A 46 -0.50 -1.74 -0.81
C ASN A 46 -1.49 -1.91 0.35
N LYS A 47 -1.99 -3.14 0.59
CA LYS A 47 -2.86 -3.41 1.74
C LYS A 47 -2.13 -3.22 3.07
N ILE A 48 -0.84 -3.57 3.15
CA ILE A 48 -0.02 -3.34 4.35
C ILE A 48 0.26 -1.85 4.54
N ALA A 49 0.64 -1.13 3.47
CA ALA A 49 0.92 0.30 3.53
C ALA A 49 -0.28 1.13 4.00
N GLN A 50 -1.50 0.79 3.54
CA GLN A 50 -2.72 1.46 3.99
C GLN A 50 -3.05 1.21 5.47
N ARG A 51 -2.80 0.00 5.97
CA ARG A 51 -2.97 -0.31 7.40
C ARG A 51 -1.94 0.43 8.26
N LEU A 52 -0.67 0.43 7.83
CA LEU A 52 0.41 1.13 8.51
C LEU A 52 0.17 2.64 8.59
N GLN A 53 -0.34 3.26 7.52
CA GLN A 53 -0.66 4.69 7.53
C GLN A 53 -1.75 5.08 8.55
N ARG A 54 -2.73 4.20 8.80
CA ARG A 54 -3.75 4.44 9.82
C ARG A 54 -3.17 4.31 11.23
N GLU A 55 -2.38 3.27 11.47
CA GLU A 55 -1.73 3.07 12.77
C GLU A 55 -0.73 4.19 13.11
N ILE A 56 0.05 4.65 12.13
CA ILE A 56 0.98 5.77 12.33
C ILE A 56 0.23 7.06 12.68
N LYS A 57 -0.91 7.33 12.02
CA LYS A 57 -1.72 8.52 12.32
C LYS A 57 -2.31 8.45 13.73
N LEU A 58 -2.83 7.30 14.14
CA LEU A 58 -3.40 7.09 15.47
C LEU A 58 -2.33 7.16 16.56
N ARG A 59 -1.15 6.56 16.35
CA ARG A 59 -0.03 6.67 17.30
C ARG A 59 0.48 8.09 17.46
N LYS A 60 0.64 8.83 16.36
CA LYS A 60 1.04 10.25 16.45
C LYS A 60 0.00 11.12 17.16
N ALA A 61 -1.29 10.82 16.99
CA ALA A 61 -2.35 11.51 17.71
C ALA A 61 -2.33 11.15 19.20
N ALA A 62 -2.14 9.88 19.54
CA ALA A 62 -2.04 9.40 20.93
C ALA A 62 -0.82 9.98 21.66
N GLU A 63 0.34 10.06 20.98
CA GLU A 63 1.55 10.68 21.54
C GLU A 63 1.36 12.17 21.81
N LYS A 64 0.67 12.88 20.91
CA LYS A 64 0.33 14.30 21.11
C LYS A 64 -0.65 14.49 22.26
N SER A 65 -1.70 13.67 22.36
CA SER A 65 -2.65 13.75 23.47
C SER A 65 -2.04 13.31 24.81
N LEU A 66 -1.07 12.38 24.80
CA LEU A 66 -0.32 11.99 26.00
C LEU A 66 0.65 13.09 26.44
N ALA A 67 1.29 13.79 25.50
CA ALA A 67 2.12 14.95 25.79
C ALA A 67 1.29 16.12 26.32
N GLU A 68 0.10 16.35 25.75
CA GLU A 68 -0.84 17.39 26.16
C GLU A 68 -1.50 17.06 27.51
N ALA A 69 -1.80 15.79 27.78
CA ALA A 69 -2.28 15.31 29.08
C ALA A 69 -1.20 15.43 30.15
N LYS A 70 0.06 15.05 29.87
CA LYS A 70 1.19 15.28 30.80
C LYS A 70 1.43 16.76 31.07
N GLN A 71 1.25 17.63 30.09
CA GLN A 71 1.42 19.08 30.26
C GLN A 71 0.26 19.72 31.04
N THR A 72 -0.94 19.14 30.97
CA THR A 72 -2.11 19.57 31.75
C THR A 72 -2.02 19.08 33.19
N ASP A 73 -1.53 17.86 33.41
CA ASP A 73 -1.28 17.28 34.74
C ASP A 73 -0.18 18.03 35.51
N ASP A 74 0.94 18.33 34.83
CA ASP A 74 2.04 19.12 35.38
C ASP A 74 1.59 20.54 35.76
N LYS A 75 0.83 21.22 34.88
CA LYS A 75 0.26 22.54 35.17
C LYS A 75 -0.77 22.52 36.31
N MET A 76 -1.62 21.50 36.41
CA MET A 76 -2.57 21.36 37.51
C MET A 76 -1.87 21.14 38.85
N SER A 77 -0.80 20.33 38.88
CA SER A 77 -0.01 20.12 40.10
C SER A 77 0.64 21.41 40.59
N VAL A 78 1.22 22.21 39.69
CA VAL A 78 1.87 23.49 40.01
C VAL A 78 0.85 24.53 40.49
N VAL A 79 -0.33 24.61 39.86
CA VAL A 79 -1.40 25.53 40.29
C VAL A 79 -1.96 25.12 41.66
N GLN A 80 -2.04 23.83 41.96
CA GLN A 80 -2.49 23.34 43.27
C GLN A 80 -1.45 23.61 44.37
N ASP A 81 -0.16 23.48 44.07
CA ASP A 81 0.92 23.86 44.98
C ASP A 81 0.96 25.38 45.23
N LEU A 82 0.77 26.19 44.19
CA LEU A 82 0.67 27.65 44.29
C LEU A 82 -0.56 28.10 45.10
N SER A 83 -1.70 27.45 44.90
CA SER A 83 -2.94 27.72 45.67
C SER A 83 -2.76 27.41 47.15
N LYS A 84 -2.15 26.25 47.47
CA LYS A 84 -1.85 25.83 48.84
C LYS A 84 -0.82 26.74 49.53
N LYS A 85 0.16 27.23 48.76
CA LYS A 85 1.16 28.17 49.25
C LYS A 85 0.57 29.56 49.49
N SER A 86 -0.33 30.04 48.63
CA SER A 86 -1.01 31.33 48.77
C SER A 86 -1.90 31.38 50.03
N ASN A 87 -2.68 30.31 50.27
CA ASN A 87 -3.58 30.24 51.43
C ASN A 87 -2.86 30.06 52.79
N LYS A 88 -1.53 29.90 52.79
CA LYS A 88 -0.71 29.77 54.00
C LYS A 88 -0.08 31.10 54.43
N VAL A 89 -0.29 32.18 53.68
CA VAL A 89 0.31 33.49 53.92
C VAL A 89 -0.77 34.56 54.06
N VAL A 90 -1.66 34.39 55.05
CA VAL A 90 -2.44 35.49 55.61
C VAL A 90 -2.42 35.30 57.12
N PRO A 91 -1.80 36.20 57.91
CA PRO A 91 -1.89 36.16 59.36
C PRO A 91 -3.30 36.52 59.85
#